data_AF-A0A7C1UJI0-F1
#
_entry.id   AF-A0A7C1UJI0-F1
#
_cell.length_a   1.000
_cell.length_b   1.000
_cell.length_c   1.000
_cell.angle_alpha   90.00
_cell.angle_beta   90.00
_cell.angle_gamma   90.00
#
_symmetry.space_group_name_H-M   'P 1'
#
loop_
_entity.id
_entity.type
_entity.pdbx_description
1 polymer ?
#
loop_
_entity_poly.entity_id
_entity_poly.type
_entity_poly.pdbx_seq_one_letter_code
_entity_poly.pdbx_strand_id
1 'polypeptide(L)' 'MLIGIPKEIKNNEFRVGLAPFAVRELVHHGHGVLVEAGA' A
#
# COMPACT_ATOMS: atom_id res chain seq x y z
N MET A 1 4.76 -2.10 -13.37
CA MET A 1 3.86 -3.09 -12.74
C MET A 1 2.84 -2.34 -11.89
N LEU A 2 1.63 -2.86 -11.75
CA LEU A 2 0.60 -2.30 -10.88
C LEU A 2 0.58 -3.06 -9.54
N ILE A 3 0.67 -2.34 -8.42
CA ILE A 3 0.73 -2.90 -7.07
C ILE A 3 -0.46 -2.37 -6.28
N GLY A 4 -1.24 -3.27 -5.68
CA GLY A 4 -2.40 -2.92 -4.85
C GLY A 4 -2.12 -3.13 -3.36
N ILE A 5 -2.54 -2.17 -2.54
CA ILE A 5 -2.45 -2.20 -1.07
C ILE A 5 -3.89 -2.09 -0.53
N PRO A 6 -4.58 -3.22 -0.27
CA PRO A 6 -5.91 -3.22 0.32
C PRO A 6 -5.85 -2.94 1.82
N LYS A 7 -7.00 -2.59 2.40
CA LYS A 7 -7.16 -2.48 3.85
C LYS A 7 -7.14 -3.86 4.50
N GLU A 8 -6.45 -3.99 5.62
CA GLU A 8 -6.51 -5.21 6.45
C GLU A 8 -7.91 -5.35 7.08
N ILE A 9 -8.53 -6.52 6.87
CA ILE A 9 -9.89 -6.81 7.36
C ILE A 9 -9.91 -7.67 8.62
N LYS A 10 -8.74 -8.14 9.07
CA LYS A 10 -8.62 -9.00 10.25
C LYS A 10 -8.90 -8.19 11.51
N ASN A 11 -9.66 -8.76 12.44
CA ASN A 11 -9.98 -8.09 13.69
C ASN A 11 -8.70 -7.75 14.48
N ASN A 12 -8.65 -6.52 15.02
CA ASN A 12 -7.49 -5.95 15.70
C ASN A 12 -6.20 -5.90 14.87
N GLU A 13 -6.31 -5.85 13.54
CA GLU A 13 -5.19 -5.60 12.64
C GLU A 13 -5.19 -4.12 12.21
N PHE A 14 -4.09 -3.42 12.51
CA PHE A 14 -3.92 -2.00 12.24
C PHE A 14 -2.67 -1.72 11.39
N ARG A 15 -1.97 -2.76 10.95
CA ARG A 15 -0.86 -2.62 10.02
C ARG A 15 -1.39 -2.35 8.62
N VAL A 16 -0.52 -1.78 7.81
CA VAL A 16 -0.70 -1.58 6.37
C VAL A 16 0.42 -2.31 5.63
N GLY A 17 0.11 -2.88 4.48
CA GLY A 17 1.07 -3.70 3.73
C GLY A 17 2.35 -2.95 3.32
N LEU A 18 2.25 -1.64 3.06
CA LEU A 18 3.39 -0.79 2.73
C LEU A 18 3.26 0.58 3.39
N ALA A 19 4.36 1.05 3.99
CA ALA A 19 4.46 2.41 4.49
C ALA A 19 4.59 3.42 3.33
N PRO A 20 4.20 4.69 3.54
CA PRO A 20 4.27 5.72 2.50
C PRO A 20 5.65 5.91 1.87
N PHE A 21 6.74 5.71 2.64
CA PHE A 21 8.09 5.80 2.09
C PHE A 21 8.37 4.71 1.05
N ALA A 22 7.91 3.48 1.28
CA ALA A 22 8.09 2.36 0.35
C ALA A 22 7.24 2.56 -0.91
N VAL A 23 6.03 3.13 -0.77
CA VAL A 23 5.19 3.53 -1.90
C VAL A 23 5.91 4.55 -2.78
N ARG A 24 6.56 5.56 -2.18
CA ARG A 24 7.33 6.57 -2.91
C ARG A 24 8.46 5.93 -3.73
N GLU A 25 9.22 5.01 -3.15
CA GLU A 25 10.29 4.31 -3.86
C GLU A 25 9.75 3.48 -5.03
N LEU A 26 8.65 2.74 -4.83
CA LEU A 26 8.01 1.98 -5.90
C LEU A 26 7.57 2.87 -7.07
N VAL A 27 6.97 4.03 -6.76
CA VAL A 27 6.58 5.02 -7.77
C VAL A 27 7.81 5.59 -8.48
N HIS A 28 8.89 5.89 -7.74
CA HIS A 28 10.14 6.37 -8.32
C HIS A 28 10.76 5.37 -9.31
N HIS A 29 10.65 4.07 -9.03
CA HIS A 29 11.05 2.99 -9.93
C HIS A 29 10.07 2.71 -11.08
N GLY A 30 9.04 3.55 -11.27
CA GLY A 30 8.10 3.45 -12.39
C GLY A 30 6.98 2.41 -12.18
N HIS A 31 6.70 2.02 -10.94
CA HIS A 31 5.55 1.19 -10.63
C HIS A 31 4.31 2.04 -10.34
N GLY A 32 3.14 1.57 -10.79
CA GLY A 32 1.86 2.14 -10.38
C GLY A 32 1.44 1.55 -9.04
N VAL A 33 0.99 2.38 -8.11
CA VAL A 33 0.52 1.94 -6.78
C VAL A 33 -0.92 2.41 -6.56
N LEU A 34 -1.78 1.48 -6.14
CA LEU A 34 -3.16 1.75 -5.72
C LEU A 34 -3.31 1.39 -4.24
N VAL A 35 -3.83 2.31 -3.45
CA VAL A 35 -4.09 2.11 -2.02
C VAL A 35 -5.58 2.27 -1.77
N GLU A 36 -6.18 1.33 -1.06
CA GLU A 36 -7.57 1.45 -0.62
C GLU A 36 -7.71 2.57 0.42
N ALA A 37 -8.76 3.39 0.33
CA ALA A 37 -8.99 4.46 1.29
C ALA A 37 -9.24 3.88 2.70
N GLY A 38 -8.41 4.28 3.67
CA GLY A 38 -8.49 3.79 5.05
C GLY A 38 -7.75 2.47 5.31
N ALA A 39 -6.88 2.06 4.38
CA ALA A 39 -5.80 1.09 4.62
C ALA A 39 -4.68 1.68 5.51
#